data_AF-A0AA38X0Y8-F1
#
_entry.id   AF-A0AA38X0Y8-F1
#
_cell.length_a   1.000
_cell.length_b   1.000
_cell.length_c   1.000
_cell.angle_alpha   90.00
_cell.angle_beta   90.00
_cell.angle_gamma   90.00
#
_symmetry.space_group_name_H-M   'P 1'
#
loop_
_entity.id
_entity.type
_entity.pdbx_description
1 polymer ?
#
loop_
_entity_poly.entity_id
_entity_poly.type
_entity_poly.pdbx_seq_one_letter_code
_entity_poly.pdbx_strand_id
1 'polypeptide(L)'
;MSFGFSITDLKEVIKLSWDLYTALKDGPEDINNIARDLTTVYGVLNQIQNDLESRHSAIKSHGEGRLKMLRSMTINLKATLDQVQKLVDKFRPMAAGSKLSEQLWIKVKWIAGQHKIKRLHQDISFHISSFNLLMTSMGNSSLQRIETGLEEMRVFAEEHSKVAAQSEEPTKAATMPKVKQADVDNQLSSNLPLEMQAPLTRSAEMPDSDSPLSTEWLVPVVPLASDEFVTRMQQLSDDEQQELAEVVFSNCRLACYDFYHVNGLWRMKYSRQDSPHERKLFQLDGNVFPRSPDDLELREWLAKLVVVHARVNDPDGIQTRSIRNYEHSSGIFANITLIPTLLDPFGRIDPYIFEDRLVLTFFLCEHLCAMNAASRLKVLWKEIHNSSFGQIVHTNVSLALLAAPHPDLR
;
A
#
# COMPACT_ATOMS: atom_id res chain seq x y z
N MET A 1 20.56 26.42 -19.57
CA MET A 1 19.77 26.06 -20.76
C MET A 1 18.48 25.42 -20.29
N SER A 2 17.32 26.09 -20.42
CA SER A 2 16.02 25.53 -20.02
C SER A 2 15.36 24.89 -21.23
N PHE A 3 15.52 23.59 -21.42
CA PHE A 3 14.65 22.85 -22.33
C PHE A 3 13.22 22.92 -21.76
N GLY A 4 12.34 23.51 -22.56
CA GLY A 4 11.03 23.97 -22.15
C GLY A 4 10.07 22.82 -21.87
N PHE A 5 9.42 22.88 -20.71
CA PHE A 5 8.21 22.11 -20.45
C PHE A 5 7.07 22.71 -21.29
N SER A 6 6.52 21.90 -22.19
CA SER A 6 5.43 22.24 -23.08
C SER A 6 4.09 21.74 -22.52
N ILE A 7 2.97 22.34 -22.96
CA ILE A 7 1.62 21.75 -22.79
C ILE A 7 1.59 20.29 -23.30
N THR A 8 2.46 19.97 -24.26
CA THR A 8 2.68 18.61 -24.75
C THR A 8 3.07 17.61 -23.64
N ASP A 9 3.91 18.01 -22.67
CA ASP A 9 4.34 17.13 -21.58
C ASP A 9 3.17 16.77 -20.65
N LEU A 10 2.24 17.72 -20.44
CA LEU A 10 1.01 17.45 -19.69
C LEU A 10 0.13 16.43 -20.41
N LYS A 11 -0.01 16.53 -21.75
CA LYS A 11 -0.78 15.57 -22.55
C LYS A 11 -0.18 14.17 -22.49
N GLU A 12 1.16 14.06 -22.50
CA GLU A 12 1.84 12.78 -22.31
C GLU A 12 1.52 12.15 -20.96
N VAL A 13 1.55 12.93 -19.87
CA VAL A 13 1.24 12.44 -18.53
C VAL A 13 -0.24 12.03 -18.39
N ILE A 14 -1.16 12.76 -19.03
CA ILE A 14 -2.58 12.39 -19.11
C ILE A 14 -2.74 11.03 -19.79
N LYS A 15 -2.11 10.87 -20.95
CA LYS A 15 -2.15 9.61 -21.70
C LYS A 15 -1.56 8.45 -20.90
N LEU A 16 -0.38 8.64 -20.31
CA LEU A 16 0.28 7.63 -19.50
C LEU A 16 -0.58 7.20 -18.30
N SER A 17 -1.24 8.15 -17.63
CA SER A 17 -2.14 7.85 -16.51
C SER A 17 -3.30 6.95 -16.94
N TRP A 18 -3.88 7.19 -18.12
CA TRP A 18 -4.97 6.39 -18.68
C TRP A 18 -4.51 4.99 -19.13
N ASP A 19 -3.35 4.91 -19.79
CA ASP A 19 -2.78 3.64 -20.23
C ASP A 19 -2.46 2.73 -19.04
N LEU A 20 -1.91 3.31 -17.96
CA LEU A 20 -1.65 2.61 -16.70
C LEU A 20 -2.93 2.18 -16.00
N TYR A 21 -3.95 3.05 -15.92
CA TYR A 21 -5.26 2.67 -15.40
C TYR A 21 -5.83 1.45 -16.14
N THR A 22 -5.83 1.51 -17.48
CA THR A 22 -6.37 0.44 -18.32
C THR A 22 -5.63 -0.88 -18.10
N ALA A 23 -4.32 -0.83 -17.84
CA ALA A 23 -3.52 -2.01 -17.55
C ALA A 23 -3.74 -2.59 -16.14
N LEU A 24 -4.27 -1.80 -15.20
CA LEU A 24 -4.36 -2.14 -13.77
C LEU A 24 -5.80 -2.35 -13.28
N LYS A 25 -6.81 -1.86 -13.99
CA LYS A 25 -8.23 -1.87 -13.56
C LYS A 25 -8.80 -3.26 -13.25
N ASP A 26 -8.26 -4.30 -13.89
CA ASP A 26 -8.68 -5.70 -13.71
C ASP A 26 -7.77 -6.47 -12.74
N GLY A 27 -6.89 -5.76 -12.00
CA GLY A 27 -5.97 -6.32 -11.02
C GLY A 27 -6.62 -6.62 -9.66
N PRO A 28 -5.88 -7.30 -8.75
CA PRO A 28 -6.28 -7.52 -7.35
C PRO A 28 -6.58 -6.20 -6.61
N GLU A 29 -7.30 -6.29 -5.49
CA GLU A 29 -7.86 -5.14 -4.75
C GLU A 29 -6.84 -4.02 -4.46
N ASP A 30 -5.62 -4.36 -4.03
CA ASP A 30 -4.55 -3.38 -3.76
C ASP A 30 -4.13 -2.59 -5.01
N ILE A 31 -4.20 -3.21 -6.20
CA ILE A 31 -3.96 -2.54 -7.49
C ILE A 31 -5.15 -1.68 -7.86
N ASN A 32 -6.35 -2.16 -7.56
CA ASN A 32 -7.56 -1.43 -7.89
C ASN A 32 -7.58 -0.06 -7.20
N ASN A 33 -7.02 0.06 -5.99
CA ASN A 33 -6.81 1.34 -5.34
C ASN A 33 -5.90 2.28 -6.17
N ILE A 34 -4.77 1.78 -6.67
CA ILE A 34 -3.91 2.55 -7.60
C ILE A 34 -4.65 2.87 -8.91
N ALA A 35 -5.43 1.95 -9.46
CA ALA A 35 -6.20 2.18 -10.69
C ALA A 35 -7.26 3.28 -10.51
N ARG A 36 -7.95 3.30 -9.36
CA ARG A 36 -8.90 4.35 -8.98
C ARG A 36 -8.19 5.69 -8.83
N ASP A 37 -7.05 5.72 -8.16
CA ASP A 37 -6.22 6.92 -8.03
C ASP A 37 -5.72 7.43 -9.39
N LEU A 38 -5.29 6.55 -10.29
CA LEU A 38 -4.89 6.91 -11.65
C LEU A 38 -6.05 7.48 -12.48
N THR A 39 -7.28 6.98 -12.27
CA THR A 39 -8.48 7.54 -12.89
C THR A 39 -8.74 8.96 -12.38
N THR A 40 -8.57 9.18 -11.08
CA THR A 40 -8.68 10.51 -10.46
C THR A 40 -7.62 11.46 -11.00
N VAL A 41 -6.35 11.03 -11.07
CA VAL A 41 -5.25 11.79 -11.68
C VAL A 41 -5.62 12.19 -13.11
N TYR A 42 -6.06 11.23 -13.92
CA TYR A 42 -6.49 11.48 -15.30
C TYR A 42 -7.60 12.54 -15.38
N GLY A 43 -8.61 12.46 -14.52
CA GLY A 43 -9.69 13.45 -14.44
C GLY A 43 -9.19 14.86 -14.11
N VAL A 44 -8.38 14.98 -13.06
CA VAL A 44 -7.82 16.27 -12.60
C VAL A 44 -6.92 16.89 -13.67
N LEU A 45 -6.05 16.11 -14.29
CA LEU A 45 -5.17 16.61 -15.34
C LEU A 45 -5.92 17.04 -16.60
N ASN A 46 -7.00 16.35 -16.99
CA ASN A 46 -7.86 16.78 -18.09
C ASN A 46 -8.56 18.10 -17.78
N GLN A 47 -9.01 18.30 -16.55
CA GLN A 47 -9.61 19.58 -16.13
C GLN A 47 -8.60 20.73 -16.24
N ILE A 48 -7.35 20.50 -15.81
CA ILE A 48 -6.24 21.45 -15.95
C ILE A 48 -5.94 21.72 -17.43
N GLN A 49 -5.90 20.69 -18.28
CA GLN A 49 -5.67 20.85 -19.71
C GLN A 49 -6.79 21.70 -20.35
N ASN A 50 -8.05 21.43 -20.02
CA ASN A 50 -9.19 22.19 -20.52
C ASN A 50 -9.12 23.67 -20.10
N ASP A 51 -8.71 23.98 -18.85
CA ASP A 51 -8.48 25.36 -18.43
C ASP A 51 -7.34 26.00 -19.25
N LEU A 52 -6.23 25.30 -19.44
CA LEU A 52 -5.09 25.81 -20.22
C LEU A 52 -5.46 26.08 -21.68
N GLU A 53 -6.33 25.29 -22.28
CA GLU A 53 -6.79 25.48 -23.66
C GLU A 53 -7.83 26.61 -23.79
N SER A 54 -8.46 27.01 -22.67
CA SER A 54 -9.40 28.14 -22.63
C SER A 54 -8.72 29.49 -22.87
N ARG A 55 -9.42 30.39 -23.58
CA ARG A 55 -9.00 31.79 -23.76
C ARG A 55 -8.99 32.57 -22.43
N HIS A 56 -9.79 32.15 -21.46
CA HIS A 56 -9.90 32.76 -20.14
C HIS A 56 -9.22 31.91 -19.05
N SER A 57 -8.18 31.15 -19.40
CA SER A 57 -7.46 30.26 -18.48
C SER A 57 -7.12 30.96 -17.16
N ALA A 58 -7.65 30.39 -16.06
CA ALA A 58 -7.28 30.82 -14.72
C ALA A 58 -5.79 30.57 -14.50
N ILE A 59 -5.24 29.45 -14.98
CA ILE A 59 -3.82 29.14 -14.82
C ILE A 59 -2.93 30.18 -15.51
N LYS A 60 -3.23 30.56 -16.77
CA LYS A 60 -2.42 31.53 -17.53
C LYS A 60 -2.54 32.95 -16.96
N SER A 61 -3.72 33.34 -16.48
CA SER A 61 -3.97 34.70 -16.00
C SER A 61 -3.30 35.02 -14.66
N HIS A 62 -2.86 34.02 -13.89
CA HIS A 62 -2.20 34.21 -12.60
C HIS A 62 -0.66 34.22 -12.66
N GLY A 63 -0.10 34.28 -13.87
CA GLY A 63 1.32 34.54 -14.08
C GLY A 63 2.22 33.29 -14.08
N GLU A 64 3.50 33.53 -14.37
CA GLU A 64 4.48 32.48 -14.66
C GLU A 64 4.81 31.59 -13.44
N GLY A 65 4.61 32.09 -12.21
CA GLY A 65 4.84 31.33 -10.98
C GLY A 65 3.96 30.08 -10.85
N ARG A 66 2.65 30.21 -11.14
CA ARG A 66 1.72 29.07 -11.08
C ARG A 66 1.95 28.07 -12.20
N LEU A 67 2.30 28.56 -13.39
CA LEU A 67 2.75 27.72 -14.49
C LEU A 67 4.01 26.93 -14.11
N LYS A 68 4.99 27.56 -13.45
CA LYS A 68 6.20 26.88 -12.97
C LYS A 68 5.89 25.83 -11.90
N MET A 69 4.95 26.11 -11.00
CA MET A 69 4.49 25.13 -10.01
C MET A 69 3.79 23.94 -10.68
N LEU A 70 2.87 24.19 -11.59
CA LEU A 70 2.19 23.15 -12.38
C LEU A 70 3.21 22.26 -13.12
N ARG A 71 4.20 22.88 -13.78
CA ARG A 71 5.30 22.17 -14.45
C ARG A 71 6.04 21.24 -13.50
N SER A 72 6.45 21.74 -12.33
CA SER A 72 7.17 20.95 -11.34
C SER A 72 6.35 19.77 -10.85
N MET A 73 5.05 19.97 -10.60
CA MET A 73 4.16 18.91 -10.15
C MET A 73 3.96 17.84 -11.23
N THR A 74 3.79 18.25 -12.49
CA THR A 74 3.65 17.30 -13.61
C THR A 74 4.92 16.48 -13.84
N ILE A 75 6.11 17.07 -13.70
CA ILE A 75 7.39 16.34 -13.78
C ILE A 75 7.49 15.29 -12.67
N ASN A 76 7.18 15.68 -11.42
CA ASN A 76 7.23 14.77 -10.28
C ASN A 76 6.21 13.63 -10.43
N LEU A 77 4.99 13.94 -10.90
CA LEU A 77 3.98 12.94 -11.19
C LEU A 77 4.46 11.98 -12.29
N LYS A 78 5.04 12.48 -13.39
CA LYS A 78 5.59 11.64 -14.47
C LYS A 78 6.62 10.64 -13.92
N ALA A 79 7.51 11.09 -13.04
CA ALA A 79 8.50 10.21 -12.42
C ALA A 79 7.85 9.11 -11.55
N THR A 80 6.76 9.42 -10.84
CA THR A 80 5.98 8.41 -10.10
C THR A 80 5.27 7.45 -11.05
N LEU A 81 4.62 7.94 -12.11
CA LEU A 81 3.96 7.12 -13.12
C LEU A 81 4.94 6.20 -13.85
N ASP A 82 6.17 6.64 -14.13
CA ASP A 82 7.22 5.80 -14.71
C ASP A 82 7.61 4.64 -13.78
N GLN A 83 7.55 4.84 -12.46
CA GLN A 83 7.77 3.75 -11.49
C GLN A 83 6.61 2.75 -11.48
N VAL A 84 5.37 3.24 -11.65
CA VAL A 84 4.19 2.39 -11.83
C VAL A 84 4.28 1.63 -13.15
N GLN A 85 4.69 2.28 -14.24
CA GLN A 85 4.92 1.64 -15.53
C GLN A 85 5.97 0.54 -15.44
N LYS A 86 7.10 0.78 -14.77
CA LYS A 86 8.10 -0.27 -14.48
C LYS A 86 7.53 -1.43 -13.67
N LEU A 87 6.57 -1.16 -12.78
CA LEU A 87 5.86 -2.20 -12.04
C LEU A 87 4.97 -3.00 -13.00
N VAL A 88 4.14 -2.33 -13.80
CA VAL A 88 3.28 -2.96 -14.80
C VAL A 88 4.08 -3.79 -15.79
N ASP A 89 5.16 -3.25 -16.35
CA ASP A 89 6.03 -3.94 -17.31
C ASP A 89 6.79 -5.10 -16.69
N LYS A 90 7.04 -5.06 -15.38
CA LYS A 90 7.58 -6.23 -14.67
C LYS A 90 6.54 -7.35 -14.62
N PHE A 91 5.25 -7.03 -14.51
CA PHE A 91 4.18 -8.02 -14.34
C PHE A 91 3.47 -8.42 -15.64
N ARG A 92 3.47 -7.58 -16.67
CA ARG A 92 2.79 -7.76 -17.97
C ARG A 92 3.32 -8.95 -18.81
N PRO A 93 4.65 -9.19 -18.94
CA PRO A 93 5.18 -10.34 -19.69
C PRO A 93 4.81 -11.69 -19.07
N MET A 94 4.49 -11.73 -17.77
CA MET A 94 4.10 -12.94 -17.04
C MET A 94 2.59 -13.24 -17.14
N ALA A 95 1.78 -12.35 -17.73
CA ALA A 95 0.34 -12.56 -17.94
C ALA A 95 -0.02 -12.98 -19.38
N ALA A 96 0.83 -12.65 -20.36
CA ALA A 96 0.57 -12.85 -21.78
C ALA A 96 0.91 -14.27 -22.29
N GLY A 97 1.48 -15.15 -21.45
CA GLY A 97 1.98 -16.46 -21.86
C GLY A 97 1.89 -17.57 -20.80
N SER A 98 0.69 -18.12 -20.60
CA SER A 98 0.44 -19.47 -20.05
C SER A 98 0.49 -19.72 -18.52
N LYS A 99 -0.34 -20.71 -18.12
CA LYS A 99 -0.35 -21.55 -16.90
C LYS A 99 -0.48 -20.87 -15.51
N LEU A 100 -1.36 -21.47 -14.68
CA LEU A 100 -1.65 -21.09 -13.29
C LEU A 100 -0.40 -20.88 -12.42
N SER A 101 0.70 -21.58 -12.70
CA SER A 101 1.98 -21.44 -11.98
C SER A 101 2.64 -20.05 -12.16
N GLU A 102 2.50 -19.41 -13.33
CA GLU A 102 3.02 -18.04 -13.52
C GLU A 102 2.15 -17.01 -12.81
N GLN A 103 0.83 -17.22 -12.75
CA GLN A 103 -0.10 -16.37 -11.99
C GLN A 103 0.16 -16.45 -10.48
N LEU A 104 0.49 -17.62 -9.95
CA LEU A 104 0.88 -17.79 -8.55
C LEU A 104 2.24 -17.16 -8.24
N TRP A 105 3.21 -17.25 -9.16
CA TRP A 105 4.51 -16.57 -9.00
C TRP A 105 4.40 -15.04 -9.10
N ILE A 106 3.49 -14.54 -9.94
CA ILE A 106 3.08 -13.13 -9.95
C ILE A 106 2.52 -12.77 -8.57
N LYS A 107 1.59 -13.55 -8.00
CA LYS A 107 1.04 -13.31 -6.65
C LYS A 107 2.12 -13.32 -5.56
N VAL A 108 3.06 -14.27 -5.56
CA VAL A 108 4.16 -14.31 -4.57
C VAL A 108 5.11 -13.11 -4.72
N LYS A 109 5.51 -12.76 -5.96
CA LYS A 109 6.29 -11.54 -6.20
C LYS A 109 5.52 -10.26 -5.92
N TRP A 110 4.19 -10.30 -6.04
CA TRP A 110 3.27 -9.20 -5.74
C TRP A 110 3.18 -8.98 -4.23
N ILE A 111 2.98 -10.06 -3.47
CA ILE A 111 3.03 -10.10 -2.00
C ILE A 111 4.38 -9.59 -1.49
N ALA A 112 5.49 -10.05 -2.07
CA ALA A 112 6.83 -9.55 -1.74
C ALA A 112 7.08 -8.09 -2.17
N GLY A 113 6.25 -7.54 -3.07
CA GLY A 113 6.34 -6.17 -3.59
C GLY A 113 5.41 -5.16 -2.90
N GLN A 114 4.59 -5.59 -1.94
CA GLN A 114 3.50 -4.79 -1.35
C GLN A 114 3.98 -3.45 -0.77
N HIS A 115 5.15 -3.43 -0.14
CA HIS A 115 5.69 -2.18 0.41
C HIS A 115 5.98 -1.13 -0.68
N LYS A 116 6.39 -1.57 -1.88
CA LYS A 116 6.61 -0.67 -3.01
C LYS A 116 5.29 -0.20 -3.62
N ILE A 117 4.29 -1.08 -3.71
CA ILE A 117 2.94 -0.76 -4.18
C ILE A 117 2.28 0.27 -3.27
N LYS A 118 2.31 0.04 -1.95
CA LYS A 118 1.79 0.97 -0.94
C LYS A 118 2.46 2.34 -0.99
N ARG A 119 3.79 2.38 -1.16
CA ARG A 119 4.52 3.64 -1.36
C ARG A 119 4.06 4.36 -2.63
N LEU A 120 3.94 3.65 -3.75
CA LEU A 120 3.49 4.23 -5.01
C LEU A 120 2.05 4.77 -4.91
N HIS A 121 1.16 4.06 -4.21
CA HIS A 121 -0.19 4.53 -3.92
C HIS A 121 -0.15 5.85 -3.13
N GLN A 122 0.61 5.90 -2.02
CA GLN A 122 0.77 7.12 -1.22
C GLN A 122 1.33 8.30 -2.04
N ASP A 123 2.33 8.05 -2.88
CA ASP A 123 2.92 9.07 -3.75
C ASP A 123 1.89 9.60 -4.76
N ILE A 124 1.07 8.73 -5.36
CA ILE A 124 -0.01 9.14 -6.28
C ILE A 124 -1.07 9.97 -5.53
N SER A 125 -1.54 9.50 -4.38
CA SER A 125 -2.53 10.24 -3.59
C SER A 125 -2.01 11.63 -3.19
N PHE A 126 -0.73 11.74 -2.83
CA PHE A 126 -0.08 13.02 -2.57
C PHE A 126 -0.12 13.96 -3.80
N HIS A 127 0.17 13.44 -5.00
CA HIS A 127 0.06 14.22 -6.23
C HIS A 127 -1.38 14.68 -6.47
N ILE A 128 -2.37 13.80 -6.32
CA ILE A 128 -3.81 14.15 -6.45
C ILE A 128 -4.16 15.32 -5.54
N SER A 129 -3.83 15.23 -4.25
CA SER A 129 -4.07 16.31 -3.29
C SER A 129 -3.38 17.61 -3.70
N SER A 130 -2.14 17.53 -4.18
CA SER A 130 -1.38 18.70 -4.62
C SER A 130 -2.03 19.38 -5.83
N PHE A 131 -2.46 18.62 -6.84
CA PHE A 131 -3.15 19.18 -8.02
C PHE A 131 -4.52 19.77 -7.67
N ASN A 132 -5.27 19.12 -6.78
CA ASN A 132 -6.54 19.66 -6.28
C ASN A 132 -6.35 20.96 -5.52
N LEU A 133 -5.33 21.07 -4.66
CA LEU A 133 -4.99 22.31 -3.97
C LEU A 133 -4.63 23.43 -4.94
N LEU A 134 -3.87 23.12 -6.00
CA LEU A 134 -3.57 24.09 -7.05
C LEU A 134 -4.87 24.57 -7.73
N MET A 135 -5.77 23.67 -8.10
CA MET A 135 -7.07 24.00 -8.70
C MET A 135 -7.94 24.87 -7.78
N THR A 136 -8.06 24.52 -6.51
CA THR A 136 -8.81 25.29 -5.52
C THR A 136 -8.20 26.67 -5.29
N SER A 137 -6.87 26.78 -5.18
CA SER A 137 -6.18 28.06 -5.08
C SER A 137 -6.49 28.97 -6.27
N MET A 138 -6.58 28.40 -7.48
CA MET A 138 -6.93 29.15 -8.68
C MET A 138 -8.40 29.58 -8.71
N GLY A 139 -9.31 28.72 -8.23
CA GLY A 139 -10.72 29.06 -8.05
C GLY A 139 -10.91 30.24 -7.10
N ASN A 140 -10.32 30.16 -5.90
CA ASN A 140 -10.42 31.21 -4.88
C ASN A 140 -9.83 32.54 -5.36
N SER A 141 -8.69 32.49 -6.05
CA SER A 141 -8.05 33.68 -6.61
C SER A 141 -8.86 34.31 -7.75
N SER A 142 -9.66 33.52 -8.47
CA SER A 142 -10.59 34.03 -9.50
C SER A 142 -11.81 34.67 -8.85
N LEU A 143 -12.32 34.08 -7.76
CA LEU A 143 -13.45 34.59 -7.00
C LEU A 143 -13.12 35.96 -6.36
N GLN A 144 -11.94 36.09 -5.75
CA GLN A 144 -11.46 37.36 -5.19
C GLN A 144 -11.39 38.48 -6.26
N ARG A 145 -11.05 38.15 -7.51
CA ARG A 145 -11.03 39.12 -8.61
C ARG A 145 -12.45 39.56 -9.01
N ILE A 146 -13.41 38.64 -9.01
CA ILE A 146 -14.81 38.95 -9.26
C ILE A 146 -15.35 39.86 -8.15
N GLU A 147 -15.07 39.53 -6.89
CA GLU A 147 -15.44 40.35 -5.74
C GLU A 147 -14.85 41.76 -5.83
N THR A 148 -13.56 41.86 -6.15
CA THR A 148 -12.88 43.17 -6.31
C THR A 148 -13.51 43.98 -7.45
N GLY A 149 -13.75 43.36 -8.61
CA GLY A 149 -14.37 44.06 -9.74
C GLY A 149 -15.83 44.46 -9.50
N LEU A 150 -16.58 43.67 -8.73
CA LEU A 150 -17.93 44.03 -8.29
C LEU A 150 -17.91 45.22 -7.32
N GLU A 151 -16.96 45.26 -6.39
CA GLU A 151 -16.81 46.38 -5.47
C GLU A 151 -16.41 47.67 -6.21
N GLU A 152 -15.49 47.58 -7.18
CA GLU A 152 -15.12 48.70 -8.04
C GLU A 152 -16.34 49.21 -8.82
N MET A 153 -17.12 48.34 -9.45
CA MET A 153 -18.35 48.72 -10.18
C MET A 153 -19.39 49.35 -9.26
N ARG A 154 -19.52 48.86 -8.02
CA ARG A 154 -20.41 49.44 -7.02
C ARG A 154 -19.97 50.86 -6.65
N VAL A 155 -18.67 51.08 -6.40
CA VAL A 155 -18.13 52.41 -6.12
C VAL A 155 -18.37 53.37 -7.29
N PHE A 156 -18.12 52.93 -8.53
CA PHE A 156 -18.42 53.73 -9.73
C PHE A 156 -19.91 54.09 -9.86
N ALA A 157 -20.80 53.16 -9.56
CA ALA A 157 -22.25 53.40 -9.59
C ALA A 157 -22.70 54.37 -8.48
N GLU A 158 -22.13 54.26 -7.28
CA GLU A 158 -22.39 55.17 -6.16
C GLU A 158 -21.89 56.59 -6.48
N GLU A 159 -20.72 56.75 -7.08
CA GLU A 159 -20.18 58.04 -7.54
C GLU A 159 -21.05 58.68 -8.63
N HIS A 160 -21.48 57.91 -9.63
CA HIS A 160 -22.37 58.42 -10.69
C HIS A 160 -23.76 58.83 -10.17
N SER A 161 -24.29 58.13 -9.16
CA SER A 161 -25.56 58.54 -8.52
C SER A 161 -25.44 59.84 -7.73
N LYS A 162 -24.29 60.09 -7.09
CA LYS A 162 -24.02 61.34 -6.36
C LYS A 162 -23.84 62.54 -7.31
N VAL A 163 -23.25 62.32 -8.49
CA VAL A 163 -23.13 63.36 -9.53
C VAL A 163 -24.50 63.67 -10.16
N ALA A 164 -25.35 62.67 -10.38
CA ALA A 164 -26.72 62.88 -10.84
C ALA A 164 -27.58 63.65 -9.80
N ALA A 165 -27.38 63.41 -8.51
CA ALA A 165 -28.10 64.11 -7.43
C ALA A 165 -27.63 65.55 -7.16
N GLN A 166 -26.46 65.97 -7.68
CA GLN A 166 -25.94 67.34 -7.54
C GLN A 166 -26.27 68.25 -8.74
N SER A 167 -26.98 67.75 -9.76
CA SER A 167 -27.31 68.48 -10.98
C SER A 167 -28.78 68.95 -11.08
N GLU A 168 -29.59 68.85 -10.01
CA GLU A 168 -30.99 69.30 -10.06
C GLU A 168 -31.34 70.35 -8.98
N GLU A 169 -31.57 71.59 -9.43
CA GLU A 169 -32.57 72.51 -8.87
C GLU A 169 -32.95 73.59 -9.93
N PRO A 170 -34.13 74.24 -9.88
CA PRO A 170 -35.47 73.72 -10.17
C PRO A 170 -36.14 74.46 -11.36
N THR A 171 -37.04 73.83 -12.13
CA THR A 171 -38.07 74.58 -12.89
C THR A 171 -39.40 73.84 -12.97
N LYS A 172 -40.48 74.61 -12.79
CA LYS A 172 -41.86 74.23 -12.45
C LYS A 172 -42.65 73.46 -13.52
N ALA A 173 -43.46 72.52 -13.01
CA ALA A 173 -44.86 72.19 -13.35
C ALA A 173 -45.30 71.94 -14.82
N ALA A 174 -45.71 70.70 -15.11
CA ALA A 174 -46.95 70.40 -15.85
C ALA A 174 -47.38 68.92 -15.69
N THR A 175 -48.49 68.73 -14.96
CA THR A 175 -49.65 67.87 -15.22
C THR A 175 -49.47 66.42 -15.73
N MET A 176 -49.93 65.48 -14.90
CA MET A 176 -50.16 64.05 -15.20
C MET A 176 -51.11 63.80 -16.39
N PRO A 177 -51.13 62.56 -16.91
CA PRO A 177 -52.37 61.81 -16.73
C PRO A 177 -52.18 60.37 -16.22
N LYS A 178 -53.15 59.98 -15.38
CA LYS A 178 -53.46 58.62 -14.88
C LYS A 178 -53.51 57.57 -16.00
N VAL A 179 -52.89 56.41 -15.76
CA VAL A 179 -53.31 55.13 -16.33
C VAL A 179 -53.29 54.06 -15.24
N LYS A 180 -54.22 53.11 -15.38
CA LYS A 180 -54.91 52.34 -14.35
C LYS A 180 -54.13 51.13 -13.85
N GLN A 181 -54.45 50.81 -12.60
CA GLN A 181 -54.14 49.59 -11.88
C GLN A 181 -55.07 48.46 -12.35
N ALA A 182 -54.53 47.26 -12.58
CA ALA A 182 -55.25 45.99 -12.54
C ALA A 182 -54.28 44.86 -12.19
N ASP A 183 -54.79 43.96 -11.33
CA ASP A 183 -54.21 42.77 -10.72
C ASP A 183 -53.49 41.81 -11.68
N VAL A 184 -52.55 41.02 -11.16
CA VAL A 184 -52.69 39.57 -10.91
C VAL A 184 -51.44 39.04 -10.19
N ASP A 185 -51.67 38.42 -9.03
CA ASP A 185 -50.75 37.58 -8.25
C ASP A 185 -50.15 36.42 -9.07
N ASN A 186 -48.87 36.08 -8.88
CA ASN A 186 -48.48 34.80 -8.24
C ASN A 186 -46.95 34.62 -8.07
N GLN A 187 -46.58 34.25 -6.84
CA GLN A 187 -45.44 33.43 -6.39
C GLN A 187 -44.01 33.91 -6.66
N LEU A 188 -43.28 34.25 -5.58
CA LEU A 188 -42.36 33.28 -4.97
C LEU A 188 -41.84 33.75 -3.59
N SER A 189 -41.95 32.83 -2.62
CA SER A 189 -41.07 32.59 -1.48
C SER A 189 -40.81 33.68 -0.44
N SER A 190 -41.53 33.47 0.66
CA SER A 190 -41.28 33.93 2.01
C SER A 190 -40.07 33.25 2.69
N ASN A 191 -39.41 34.04 3.55
CA ASN A 191 -38.77 33.67 4.82
C ASN A 191 -37.24 33.41 4.87
N LEU A 192 -36.54 34.50 5.23
CA LEU A 192 -35.40 34.60 6.17
C LEU A 192 -35.68 33.88 7.53
N PRO A 193 -34.70 33.58 8.43
CA PRO A 193 -33.62 34.51 8.84
C PRO A 193 -32.25 33.96 9.33
N LEU A 194 -31.30 34.90 9.35
CA LEU A 194 -30.14 35.11 10.26
C LEU A 194 -29.66 33.98 11.19
N GLU A 195 -28.37 33.63 11.06
CA GLU A 195 -27.45 33.60 12.22
C GLU A 195 -26.01 33.94 11.79
N MET A 196 -25.48 35.04 12.32
CA MET A 196 -24.07 35.40 12.30
C MET A 196 -23.36 34.61 13.39
N GLN A 197 -22.33 33.83 13.05
CA GLN A 197 -21.31 33.43 14.01
C GLN A 197 -19.90 33.71 13.48
N ALA A 198 -19.10 34.33 14.36
CA ALA A 198 -17.73 34.77 14.18
C ALA A 198 -16.75 33.59 13.91
N PRO A 199 -15.56 33.85 13.34
CA PRO A 199 -14.57 32.80 13.17
C PRO A 199 -13.94 32.45 14.52
N LEU A 200 -14.35 31.30 15.06
CA LEU A 200 -13.65 30.62 16.14
C LEU A 200 -12.29 30.13 15.62
N THR A 201 -11.24 30.62 16.26
CA THR A 201 -9.88 30.09 16.19
C THR A 201 -9.91 28.61 16.59
N ARG A 202 -9.94 27.72 15.60
CA ARG A 202 -9.79 26.28 15.84
C ARG A 202 -8.30 25.96 15.83
N SER A 203 -7.75 25.74 17.02
CA SER A 203 -6.47 25.08 17.21
C SER A 203 -6.41 23.81 16.36
N ALA A 204 -5.24 23.58 15.76
CA ALA A 204 -4.92 22.36 15.04
C ALA A 204 -5.08 21.14 15.96
N GLU A 205 -6.23 20.47 15.86
CA GLU A 205 -6.33 19.06 16.18
C GLU A 205 -5.72 18.29 15.01
N MET A 206 -4.57 17.68 15.29
CA MET A 206 -3.97 16.64 14.46
C MET A 206 -5.03 15.59 14.14
N PRO A 207 -5.11 15.06 12.90
CA PRO A 207 -5.95 13.91 12.65
C PRO A 207 -5.40 12.74 13.47
N ASP A 208 -6.21 12.26 14.42
CA ASP A 208 -5.99 10.96 15.05
C ASP A 208 -5.92 9.90 13.95
N SER A 209 -4.69 9.41 13.77
CA SER A 209 -4.26 8.42 12.80
C SER A 209 -4.59 7.01 13.32
N ASP A 210 -5.80 6.79 13.82
CA ASP A 210 -6.26 5.49 14.31
C ASP A 210 -7.48 5.04 13.49
N SER A 211 -7.21 4.65 12.25
CA SER A 211 -8.03 3.64 11.58
C SER A 211 -7.22 2.34 11.55
N PRO A 212 -7.68 1.28 12.23
CA PRO A 212 -6.96 0.01 12.25
C PRO A 212 -6.92 -0.54 10.83
N LEU A 213 -5.70 -0.70 10.29
CA LEU A 213 -5.48 -1.40 9.04
C LEU A 213 -6.05 -2.81 9.18
N SER A 214 -7.15 -3.07 8.49
CA SER A 214 -7.85 -4.36 8.48
C SER A 214 -6.88 -5.46 8.07
N THR A 215 -6.78 -6.50 8.90
CA THR A 215 -6.06 -7.74 8.65
C THR A 215 -6.73 -8.62 7.58
N GLU A 216 -7.77 -8.13 6.88
CA GLU A 216 -8.49 -8.85 5.82
C GLU A 216 -7.60 -9.29 4.65
N TRP A 217 -6.45 -8.65 4.41
CA TRP A 217 -5.54 -9.02 3.31
C TRP A 217 -4.65 -10.24 3.62
N LEU A 218 -4.76 -10.79 4.84
CA LEU A 218 -3.99 -11.96 5.30
C LEU A 218 -4.69 -13.30 5.03
N VAL A 219 -5.92 -13.28 4.53
CA VAL A 219 -6.58 -14.49 4.03
C VAL A 219 -6.38 -14.50 2.52
N PRO A 220 -5.67 -15.48 1.94
CA PRO A 220 -5.67 -15.61 0.48
C PRO A 220 -7.12 -15.81 0.02
N VAL A 221 -7.70 -14.80 -0.62
CA VAL A 221 -9.11 -14.75 -1.09
C VAL A 221 -9.40 -15.79 -2.19
N VAL A 222 -8.40 -16.57 -2.60
CA VAL A 222 -8.51 -17.61 -3.63
C VAL A 222 -7.75 -18.84 -3.16
N PRO A 223 -8.30 -20.07 -3.27
CA PRO A 223 -7.55 -21.29 -3.00
C PRO A 223 -6.27 -21.28 -3.84
N LEU A 224 -5.14 -21.32 -3.13
CA LEU A 224 -3.80 -21.07 -3.68
C LEU A 224 -3.38 -22.18 -4.64
N ALA A 225 -3.69 -23.43 -4.31
CA ALA A 225 -3.28 -24.58 -5.08
C ALA A 225 -4.09 -24.74 -6.39
N SER A 226 -3.40 -24.70 -7.53
CA SER A 226 -3.99 -25.10 -8.81
C SER A 226 -4.37 -26.59 -8.82
N ASP A 227 -5.43 -27.01 -9.53
CA ASP A 227 -5.79 -28.44 -9.65
C ASP A 227 -4.63 -29.30 -10.16
N GLU A 228 -3.80 -28.74 -11.05
CA GLU A 228 -2.59 -29.38 -11.55
C GLU A 228 -1.57 -29.63 -10.42
N PHE A 229 -1.37 -28.64 -9.54
CA PHE A 229 -0.50 -28.78 -8.37
C PHE A 229 -1.04 -29.83 -7.39
N VAL A 230 -2.34 -29.78 -7.08
CA VAL A 230 -2.97 -30.75 -6.16
C VAL A 230 -2.79 -32.17 -6.68
N THR A 231 -3.03 -32.37 -7.98
CA THR A 231 -2.85 -33.67 -8.64
C THR A 231 -1.40 -34.14 -8.55
N ARG A 232 -0.42 -33.27 -8.77
CA ARG A 232 1.00 -33.62 -8.67
C ARG A 232 1.42 -33.98 -7.24
N MET A 233 0.98 -33.21 -6.25
CA MET A 233 1.28 -33.50 -4.85
C MET A 233 0.69 -34.85 -4.41
N GLN A 234 -0.52 -35.17 -4.87
CA GLN A 234 -1.17 -36.47 -4.63
C GLN A 234 -0.51 -37.64 -5.35
N GLN A 235 0.30 -37.38 -6.39
CA GLN A 235 1.08 -38.41 -7.09
C GLN A 235 2.38 -38.78 -6.38
N LEU A 236 2.86 -37.93 -5.46
CA LEU A 236 4.02 -38.23 -4.64
C LEU A 236 3.69 -39.37 -3.66
N SER A 237 4.64 -40.28 -3.47
CA SER A 237 4.56 -41.28 -2.41
C SER A 237 4.64 -40.64 -1.01
N ASP A 238 4.19 -41.36 0.01
CA ASP A 238 4.19 -40.87 1.39
C ASP A 238 5.62 -40.48 1.84
N ASP A 239 6.63 -41.26 1.47
CA ASP A 239 8.05 -40.98 1.76
C ASP A 239 8.52 -39.67 1.10
N GLU A 240 8.14 -39.43 -0.15
CA GLU A 240 8.48 -38.22 -0.91
C GLU A 240 7.80 -36.97 -0.33
N GLN A 241 6.55 -37.10 0.13
CA GLN A 241 5.85 -36.02 0.82
C GLN A 241 6.52 -35.72 2.17
N GLN A 242 6.94 -36.75 2.90
CA GLN A 242 7.63 -36.57 4.17
C GLN A 242 9.00 -35.89 3.99
N GLU A 243 9.78 -36.31 2.98
CA GLU A 243 11.05 -35.67 2.64
C GLU A 243 10.86 -34.20 2.26
N LEU A 244 9.85 -33.91 1.44
CA LEU A 244 9.49 -32.54 1.05
C LEU A 244 9.13 -31.67 2.26
N ALA A 245 8.30 -32.18 3.16
CA ALA A 245 7.95 -31.48 4.40
C ALA A 245 9.18 -31.28 5.30
N GLU A 246 10.08 -32.25 5.37
CA GLU A 246 11.30 -32.16 6.16
C GLU A 246 12.28 -31.12 5.61
N VAL A 247 12.35 -30.90 4.29
CA VAL A 247 13.11 -29.76 3.73
C VAL A 247 12.54 -28.43 4.23
N VAL A 248 11.21 -28.28 4.29
CA VAL A 248 10.57 -27.07 4.83
C VAL A 248 10.86 -26.92 6.32
N PHE A 249 10.68 -28.00 7.10
CA PHE A 249 10.83 -28.00 8.54
C PHE A 249 12.28 -27.77 8.99
N SER A 250 13.25 -28.42 8.36
CA SER A 250 14.68 -28.24 8.64
C SER A 250 15.13 -26.80 8.37
N ASN A 251 14.65 -26.17 7.29
CA ASN A 251 14.93 -24.76 7.01
C ASN A 251 14.33 -23.83 8.07
N CYS A 252 13.11 -24.12 8.56
CA CYS A 252 12.53 -23.39 9.68
C CYS A 252 13.33 -23.56 10.97
N ARG A 253 13.71 -24.80 11.34
CA ARG A 253 14.52 -25.07 12.54
C ARG A 253 15.85 -24.34 12.48
N LEU A 254 16.53 -24.35 11.33
CA LEU A 254 17.76 -23.61 11.13
C LEU A 254 17.56 -22.08 11.29
N ALA A 255 16.52 -21.52 10.68
CA ALA A 255 16.21 -20.10 10.84
C ALA A 255 15.94 -19.71 12.31
N CYS A 256 15.21 -20.55 13.04
CA CYS A 256 14.94 -20.34 14.47
C CYS A 256 16.21 -20.43 15.31
N TYR A 257 17.05 -21.43 15.03
CA TYR A 257 18.32 -21.63 15.73
C TYR A 257 19.32 -20.50 15.49
N ASP A 258 19.51 -20.08 14.23
CA ASP A 258 20.38 -18.96 13.87
C ASP A 258 19.93 -17.68 14.59
N PHE A 259 18.63 -17.41 14.58
CA PHE A 259 18.05 -16.27 15.29
C PHE A 259 18.27 -16.36 16.81
N TYR A 260 18.07 -17.54 17.39
CA TYR A 260 18.33 -17.82 18.80
C TYR A 260 19.78 -17.56 19.19
N HIS A 261 20.72 -18.04 18.38
CA HIS A 261 22.15 -17.92 18.64
C HIS A 261 22.63 -16.46 18.48
N VAL A 262 22.27 -15.80 17.37
CA VAL A 262 22.68 -14.42 17.07
C VAL A 262 22.15 -13.43 18.12
N ASN A 263 20.95 -13.65 18.65
CA ASN A 263 20.30 -12.72 19.57
C ASN A 263 20.48 -13.05 21.06
N GLY A 264 21.27 -14.05 21.42
CA GLY A 264 21.54 -14.31 22.83
C GLY A 264 20.36 -14.90 23.61
N LEU A 265 19.42 -15.59 22.94
CA LEU A 265 18.13 -15.98 23.52
C LEU A 265 18.24 -17.01 24.66
N TRP A 266 19.40 -17.62 24.89
CA TRP A 266 19.65 -18.48 26.06
C TRP A 266 19.47 -17.76 27.41
N ARG A 267 19.52 -16.42 27.42
CA ARG A 267 19.36 -15.60 28.64
C ARG A 267 17.90 -15.30 28.95
N MET A 268 17.00 -15.50 27.99
CA MET A 268 15.63 -15.05 28.06
C MET A 268 14.80 -15.89 29.04
N LYS A 269 13.99 -15.22 29.86
CA LYS A 269 13.08 -15.84 30.85
C LYS A 269 11.69 -16.09 30.26
N TYR A 270 10.83 -16.80 30.99
CA TYR A 270 9.42 -16.96 30.59
C TYR A 270 8.62 -15.69 30.93
N SER A 271 8.85 -15.12 32.11
CA SER A 271 8.19 -13.89 32.56
C SER A 271 9.20 -12.84 33.07
N ARG A 272 8.74 -11.58 33.08
CA ARG A 272 9.48 -10.43 33.64
C ARG A 272 9.77 -10.57 35.14
N GLN A 273 8.95 -11.38 35.82
CA GLN A 273 9.01 -11.57 37.27
C GLN A 273 9.88 -12.77 37.67
N ASP A 274 10.33 -13.56 36.71
CA ASP A 274 11.09 -14.78 37.00
C ASP A 274 12.40 -14.44 37.72
N SER A 275 12.67 -15.16 38.80
CA SER A 275 13.92 -15.03 39.53
C SER A 275 15.14 -15.46 38.68
N PRO A 276 16.37 -15.06 39.03
CA PRO A 276 17.57 -15.49 38.31
C PRO A 276 17.73 -17.02 38.24
N HIS A 277 17.19 -17.75 39.22
CA HIS A 277 17.29 -19.21 39.36
C HIS A 277 16.21 -19.99 38.60
N GLU A 278 15.18 -19.32 38.09
CA GLU A 278 14.14 -19.96 37.31
C GLU A 278 14.62 -20.36 35.91
N ARG A 279 13.96 -21.42 35.40
CA ARG A 279 14.22 -22.03 34.10
C ARG A 279 14.11 -20.98 33.00
N LYS A 280 15.13 -20.89 32.14
CA LYS A 280 15.10 -20.00 30.98
C LYS A 280 14.20 -20.56 29.88
N LEU A 281 13.69 -19.69 29.03
CA LEU A 281 12.75 -20.03 27.95
C LEU A 281 13.29 -21.16 27.05
N PHE A 282 14.57 -21.12 26.73
CA PHE A 282 15.25 -22.12 25.89
C PHE A 282 16.04 -23.17 26.68
N GLN A 283 15.91 -23.23 28.00
CA GLN A 283 16.62 -24.22 28.81
C GLN A 283 15.98 -25.60 28.65
N LEU A 284 16.77 -26.56 28.20
CA LEU A 284 16.43 -27.98 28.10
C LEU A 284 16.53 -28.64 29.48
N ASP A 285 16.10 -29.89 29.55
CA ASP A 285 16.27 -30.69 30.77
C ASP A 285 17.77 -30.90 31.05
N GLY A 286 18.14 -30.97 32.34
CA GLY A 286 19.54 -31.06 32.75
C GLY A 286 20.34 -29.74 32.67
N ASN A 287 19.66 -28.59 32.61
CA ASN A 287 20.28 -27.26 32.55
C ASN A 287 21.18 -27.03 31.33
N VAL A 288 20.88 -27.70 30.23
CA VAL A 288 21.57 -27.53 28.94
C VAL A 288 20.75 -26.59 28.04
N PHE A 289 21.40 -26.02 27.03
CA PHE A 289 20.78 -25.16 26.03
C PHE A 289 20.98 -25.74 24.62
N PRO A 290 20.08 -25.45 23.66
CA PRO A 290 20.22 -25.87 22.28
C PRO A 290 21.60 -25.50 21.70
N ARG A 291 22.29 -26.50 21.19
CA ARG A 291 23.56 -26.45 20.45
C ARG A 291 23.39 -26.75 18.97
N SER A 292 22.28 -27.39 18.60
CA SER A 292 21.92 -27.74 17.22
C SER A 292 20.46 -27.31 16.93
N PRO A 293 20.10 -27.00 15.68
CA PRO A 293 18.70 -26.79 15.29
C PRO A 293 17.78 -27.99 15.61
N ASP A 294 18.34 -29.21 15.68
CA ASP A 294 17.57 -30.43 15.97
C ASP A 294 17.45 -30.74 17.48
N ASP A 295 17.99 -29.92 18.37
CA ASP A 295 17.86 -30.11 19.83
C ASP A 295 16.46 -29.75 20.35
N LEU A 296 15.62 -29.13 19.52
CA LEU A 296 14.22 -28.82 19.81
C LEU A 296 13.38 -29.22 18.59
N GLU A 297 12.17 -29.72 18.86
CA GLU A 297 11.23 -29.94 17.78
C GLU A 297 10.80 -28.60 17.15
N LEU A 298 10.39 -28.63 15.88
CA LEU A 298 9.93 -27.42 15.20
C LEU A 298 8.78 -26.73 15.96
N ARG A 299 7.84 -27.51 16.52
CA ARG A 299 6.73 -26.97 17.32
C ARG A 299 7.24 -26.19 18.53
N GLU A 300 8.28 -26.67 19.19
CA GLU A 300 8.88 -26.01 20.36
C GLU A 300 9.62 -24.73 19.97
N TRP A 301 10.40 -24.76 18.88
CA TRP A 301 11.05 -23.56 18.33
C TRP A 301 10.04 -22.45 18.07
N LEU A 302 8.97 -22.77 17.33
CA LEU A 302 7.94 -21.81 16.94
C LEU A 302 7.19 -21.28 18.16
N ALA A 303 6.77 -22.14 19.09
CA ALA A 303 6.09 -21.72 20.31
C ALA A 303 6.94 -20.76 21.15
N LYS A 304 8.24 -21.04 21.29
CA LYS A 304 9.17 -20.16 22.02
C LYS A 304 9.37 -18.83 21.27
N LEU A 305 9.43 -18.83 19.94
CA LEU A 305 9.53 -17.60 19.16
C LEU A 305 8.30 -16.70 19.28
N VAL A 306 7.09 -17.25 19.46
CA VAL A 306 5.90 -16.45 19.79
C VAL A 306 6.09 -15.71 21.11
N VAL A 307 6.64 -16.38 22.13
CA VAL A 307 6.96 -15.75 23.42
C VAL A 307 8.05 -14.68 23.25
N VAL A 308 9.07 -14.95 22.44
CA VAL A 308 10.14 -13.99 22.13
C VAL A 308 9.58 -12.72 21.50
N HIS A 309 8.70 -12.87 20.51
CA HIS A 309 8.07 -11.76 19.80
C HIS A 309 7.22 -10.88 20.72
N ALA A 310 6.43 -11.50 21.61
CA ALA A 310 5.62 -10.79 22.59
C ALA A 310 6.43 -9.99 23.62
N ARG A 311 7.73 -10.28 23.75
CA ARG A 311 8.66 -9.68 24.73
C ARG A 311 9.76 -8.86 24.06
N VAL A 312 9.54 -8.39 22.85
CA VAL A 312 10.44 -7.45 22.18
C VAL A 312 10.57 -6.17 23.01
N ASN A 313 11.82 -5.71 23.19
CA ASN A 313 12.25 -4.60 24.04
C ASN A 313 12.22 -4.85 25.57
N ASP A 314 11.93 -6.08 26.02
CA ASP A 314 12.16 -6.45 27.42
C ASP A 314 13.67 -6.45 27.75
N PRO A 315 14.07 -6.22 29.03
CA PRO A 315 15.49 -6.15 29.42
C PRO A 315 16.32 -7.41 29.10
N ASP A 316 15.68 -8.58 29.13
CA ASP A 316 16.26 -9.90 28.78
C ASP A 316 15.80 -10.41 27.41
N GLY A 317 15.04 -9.60 26.68
CA GLY A 317 14.52 -9.91 25.35
C GLY A 317 15.40 -9.38 24.23
N ILE A 318 14.81 -9.28 23.04
CA ILE A 318 15.46 -8.78 21.83
C ILE A 318 15.02 -7.37 21.51
N GLN A 319 15.83 -6.66 20.74
CA GLN A 319 15.44 -5.33 20.25
C GLN A 319 14.58 -5.43 19.00
N THR A 320 13.69 -4.46 18.81
CA THR A 320 12.80 -4.35 17.63
C THR A 320 13.56 -4.52 16.31
N ARG A 321 14.76 -3.93 16.18
CA ARG A 321 15.61 -4.02 14.98
C ARG A 321 16.09 -5.43 14.61
N SER A 322 15.98 -6.38 15.54
CA SER A 322 16.39 -7.77 15.31
C SER A 322 15.35 -8.52 14.47
N ILE A 323 14.10 -8.05 14.48
CA ILE A 323 13.02 -8.57 13.64
C ILE A 323 12.83 -7.61 12.47
N ARG A 324 13.04 -8.11 11.24
CA ARG A 324 12.81 -7.31 10.04
C ARG A 324 11.33 -6.96 9.92
N ASN A 325 10.99 -5.72 9.60
CA ASN A 325 9.60 -5.26 9.45
C ASN A 325 8.72 -5.58 10.68
N TYR A 326 9.24 -5.38 11.89
CA TYR A 326 8.55 -5.73 13.14
C TYR A 326 7.10 -5.25 13.22
N GLU A 327 6.80 -4.04 12.76
CA GLU A 327 5.45 -3.46 12.75
C GLU A 327 4.38 -4.35 12.08
N HIS A 328 4.79 -5.19 11.13
CA HIS A 328 3.90 -6.08 10.38
C HIS A 328 4.05 -7.56 10.78
N SER A 329 4.91 -7.86 11.76
CA SER A 329 5.28 -9.24 12.09
C SER A 329 4.28 -9.94 13.00
N SER A 330 3.46 -9.21 13.77
CA SER A 330 2.53 -9.81 14.75
C SER A 330 1.57 -10.82 14.14
N GLY A 331 1.00 -10.54 12.96
CA GLY A 331 0.13 -11.47 12.25
C GLY A 331 0.84 -12.74 11.79
N ILE A 332 2.11 -12.64 11.42
CA ILE A 332 2.92 -13.80 11.02
C ILE A 332 3.23 -14.66 12.25
N PHE A 333 3.73 -14.06 13.33
CA PHE A 333 4.07 -14.77 14.57
C PHE A 333 2.84 -15.39 15.26
N ALA A 334 1.63 -14.84 15.07
CA ALA A 334 0.41 -15.49 15.51
C ALA A 334 0.12 -16.81 14.75
N ASN A 335 0.58 -16.92 13.50
CA ASN A 335 0.26 -18.02 12.61
C ASN A 335 1.41 -19.01 12.39
N ILE A 336 2.65 -18.69 12.78
CA ILE A 336 3.81 -19.57 12.50
C ILE A 336 3.68 -20.95 13.14
N THR A 337 2.94 -21.09 14.25
CA THR A 337 2.65 -22.39 14.88
C THR A 337 1.78 -23.31 14.03
N LEU A 338 1.21 -22.81 12.93
CA LEU A 338 0.50 -23.59 11.94
C LEU A 338 1.44 -24.26 10.92
N ILE A 339 2.70 -23.86 10.80
CA ILE A 339 3.65 -24.48 9.84
C ILE A 339 3.71 -26.01 10.00
N PRO A 340 3.79 -26.59 11.22
CA PRO A 340 3.79 -28.05 11.39
C PRO A 340 2.49 -28.74 10.99
N THR A 341 1.41 -28.01 10.72
CA THR A 341 0.16 -28.58 10.17
C THR A 341 0.26 -28.87 8.66
N LEU A 342 1.41 -28.58 8.04
CA LEU A 342 1.76 -29.02 6.70
C LEU A 342 1.58 -30.53 6.51
N LEU A 343 1.87 -31.30 7.56
CA LEU A 343 1.61 -32.73 7.62
C LEU A 343 0.31 -32.99 8.39
N ASP A 344 -0.53 -33.86 7.84
CA ASP A 344 -1.69 -34.41 8.51
C ASP A 344 -1.27 -35.42 9.60
N PRO A 345 -2.21 -35.95 10.40
CA PRO A 345 -1.90 -36.96 11.42
C PRO A 345 -1.29 -38.27 10.89
N PHE A 346 -1.36 -38.51 9.57
CA PHE A 346 -0.78 -39.67 8.90
C PHE A 346 0.58 -39.37 8.26
N GLY A 347 1.11 -38.15 8.43
CA GLY A 347 2.39 -37.75 7.87
C GLY A 347 2.33 -37.38 6.38
N ARG A 348 1.14 -37.15 5.83
CA ARG A 348 0.95 -36.74 4.42
C ARG A 348 0.80 -35.23 4.32
N ILE A 349 1.27 -34.68 3.20
CA ILE A 349 1.08 -33.27 2.91
C ILE A 349 -0.37 -33.04 2.47
N ASP A 350 -1.05 -32.09 3.13
CA ASP A 350 -2.31 -31.57 2.59
C ASP A 350 -2.00 -30.55 1.48
N PRO A 351 -2.31 -30.87 0.20
CA PRO A 351 -1.95 -30.03 -0.93
C PRO A 351 -2.71 -28.70 -0.94
N TYR A 352 -3.85 -28.59 -0.26
CA TYR A 352 -4.65 -27.36 -0.24
C TYR A 352 -4.04 -26.29 0.69
N ILE A 353 -3.30 -26.72 1.71
CA ILE A 353 -2.63 -25.82 2.67
C ILE A 353 -1.12 -25.73 2.44
N PHE A 354 -0.53 -26.59 1.61
CA PHE A 354 0.93 -26.63 1.42
C PHE A 354 1.51 -25.27 1.04
N GLU A 355 0.94 -24.63 0.01
CA GLU A 355 1.43 -23.33 -0.47
C GLU A 355 1.33 -22.25 0.62
N ASP A 356 0.22 -22.24 1.37
CA ASP A 356 0.04 -21.33 2.51
C ASP A 356 1.12 -21.53 3.57
N ARG A 357 1.36 -22.77 4.00
CA ARG A 357 2.40 -23.07 5.02
C ARG A 357 3.81 -22.77 4.53
N LEU A 358 4.08 -22.98 3.24
CA LEU A 358 5.36 -22.64 2.63
C LEU A 358 5.57 -21.12 2.57
N VAL A 359 4.52 -20.34 2.29
CA VAL A 359 4.56 -18.87 2.36
C VAL A 359 4.76 -18.37 3.79
N LEU A 360 4.06 -18.95 4.79
CA LEU A 360 4.30 -18.65 6.21
C LEU A 360 5.75 -18.92 6.60
N THR A 361 6.31 -20.03 6.14
CA THR A 361 7.71 -20.42 6.35
C THR A 361 8.67 -19.40 5.72
N PHE A 362 8.36 -18.91 4.52
CA PHE A 362 9.13 -17.87 3.86
C PHE A 362 9.15 -16.57 4.67
N PHE A 363 7.98 -16.12 5.15
CA PHE A 363 7.87 -14.93 5.97
C PHE A 363 8.60 -15.06 7.30
N LEU A 364 8.50 -16.22 7.95
CA LEU A 364 9.28 -16.50 9.16
C LEU A 364 10.77 -16.29 8.89
N CYS A 365 11.31 -16.92 7.85
CA CYS A 365 12.73 -16.78 7.51
C CYS A 365 13.12 -15.32 7.21
N GLU A 366 12.26 -14.56 6.52
CA GLU A 366 12.50 -13.15 6.23
C GLU A 366 12.50 -12.27 7.49
N HIS A 367 11.53 -12.46 8.39
CA HIS A 367 11.42 -11.71 9.64
C HIS A 367 12.57 -12.00 10.59
N LEU A 368 13.08 -13.23 10.60
CA LEU A 368 14.24 -13.66 11.39
C LEU A 368 15.59 -13.32 10.72
N CYS A 369 15.59 -12.67 9.56
CA CYS A 369 16.79 -12.40 8.75
C CYS A 369 17.57 -13.66 8.31
N ALA A 370 16.93 -14.82 8.25
CA ALA A 370 17.52 -16.10 7.84
C ALA A 370 17.55 -16.25 6.31
N MET A 371 18.33 -15.40 5.64
CA MET A 371 18.32 -15.25 4.18
C MET A 371 18.76 -16.51 3.42
N ASN A 372 19.62 -17.34 4.02
CA ASN A 372 20.05 -18.62 3.44
C ASN A 372 18.89 -19.63 3.39
N ALA A 373 18.16 -19.79 4.51
CA ALA A 373 16.98 -20.64 4.57
C ALA A 373 15.88 -20.13 3.60
N ALA A 374 15.63 -18.83 3.60
CA ALA A 374 14.69 -18.20 2.66
C ALA A 374 15.08 -18.46 1.18
N SER A 375 16.37 -18.44 0.85
CA SER A 375 16.84 -18.70 -0.51
C SER A 375 16.65 -20.15 -0.93
N ARG A 376 16.92 -21.11 -0.05
CA ARG A 376 16.65 -22.54 -0.31
C ARG A 376 15.16 -22.80 -0.48
N LEU A 377 14.31 -22.21 0.34
CA LEU A 377 12.85 -22.30 0.21
C LEU A 377 12.34 -21.69 -1.11
N LYS A 378 12.96 -20.63 -1.63
CA LYS A 378 12.63 -20.09 -2.97
C LYS A 378 13.00 -21.06 -4.09
N VAL A 379 14.13 -21.75 -3.98
CA VAL A 379 14.53 -22.78 -4.94
C VAL A 379 13.51 -23.92 -4.88
N LEU A 380 13.17 -24.39 -3.68
CA LEU A 380 12.15 -25.41 -3.47
C LEU A 380 10.81 -25.02 -4.13
N TRP A 381 10.30 -23.82 -3.83
CA TRP A 381 9.08 -23.30 -4.45
C TRP A 381 9.14 -23.36 -5.98
N LYS A 382 10.25 -22.88 -6.56
CA LYS A 382 10.43 -22.88 -8.01
C LYS A 382 10.40 -24.31 -8.57
N GLU A 383 11.05 -25.26 -7.92
CA GLU A 383 11.08 -26.65 -8.38
C GLU A 383 9.71 -27.32 -8.30
N ILE A 384 8.95 -27.10 -7.23
CA ILE A 384 7.60 -27.67 -7.07
C ILE A 384 6.65 -27.21 -8.20
N HIS A 385 6.76 -25.93 -8.57
CA HIS A 385 5.93 -25.37 -9.63
C HIS A 385 6.45 -25.66 -11.04
N ASN A 386 7.67 -26.16 -11.18
CA ASN A 386 8.23 -26.53 -12.48
C ASN A 386 7.52 -27.79 -13.03
N SER A 387 7.36 -27.88 -14.35
CA SER A 387 6.65 -29.01 -14.99
C SER A 387 7.38 -30.36 -14.83
N SER A 388 8.64 -30.33 -14.40
CA SER A 388 9.50 -31.51 -14.20
C SER A 388 9.58 -32.02 -12.75
N PHE A 389 8.77 -31.49 -11.83
CA PHE A 389 8.91 -31.75 -10.39
C PHE A 389 8.96 -33.25 -10.02
N GLY A 390 8.11 -34.08 -10.63
CA GLY A 390 8.08 -35.53 -10.37
C GLY A 390 9.37 -36.27 -10.76
N GLN A 391 10.22 -35.71 -11.62
CA GLN A 391 11.53 -36.32 -11.94
C GLN A 391 12.62 -35.95 -10.92
N ILE A 392 12.45 -34.85 -10.19
CA ILE A 392 13.48 -34.29 -9.31
C ILE A 392 13.53 -35.01 -7.97
N VAL A 393 12.36 -35.37 -7.43
CA VAL A 393 12.28 -36.07 -6.14
C VAL A 393 13.05 -37.39 -6.22
N HIS A 394 12.92 -38.13 -7.32
CA HIS A 394 13.67 -39.37 -7.56
C HIS A 394 15.19 -39.22 -7.64
N THR A 395 15.73 -38.01 -7.82
CA THR A 395 17.17 -37.83 -7.90
C THR A 395 17.87 -37.67 -6.56
N ASN A 396 17.16 -37.50 -5.41
CA ASN A 396 17.64 -37.30 -4.02
C ASN A 396 18.68 -36.18 -3.78
N VAL A 397 19.53 -35.87 -4.75
CA VAL A 397 20.67 -34.95 -4.70
C VAL A 397 20.19 -33.50 -4.54
N SER A 398 19.06 -33.13 -5.15
CA SER A 398 18.54 -31.75 -5.06
C SER A 398 17.90 -31.44 -3.71
N LEU A 399 17.20 -32.39 -3.08
CA LEU A 399 16.56 -32.17 -1.77
C LEU A 399 17.60 -32.16 -0.64
N ALA A 400 18.60 -33.04 -0.71
CA ALA A 400 19.73 -33.03 0.22
C ALA A 400 20.51 -31.70 0.19
N LEU A 401 20.70 -31.09 -0.99
CA LEU A 401 21.34 -29.77 -1.13
C LEU A 401 20.50 -28.63 -0.52
N LEU A 402 19.17 -28.78 -0.49
CA LEU A 402 18.26 -27.81 0.12
C LEU A 402 18.15 -27.99 1.65
N ALA A 403 18.47 -29.17 2.16
CA ALA A 403 18.52 -29.47 3.59
C ALA A 403 19.90 -29.20 4.23
N ALA A 404 21.00 -29.35 3.48
CA ALA A 404 22.34 -29.27 4.03
C ALA A 404 22.69 -27.84 4.54
N PRO A 405 23.16 -27.69 5.80
CA PRO A 405 23.69 -26.42 6.28
C PRO A 405 24.93 -26.00 5.48
N HIS A 406 25.03 -24.72 5.14
CA HIS A 406 26.17 -24.20 4.36
C HIS A 406 27.47 -24.42 5.15
N PRO A 407 28.51 -25.02 4.56
CA PRO A 407 29.73 -25.43 5.28
C PRO A 407 30.62 -24.28 5.80
N ASP A 408 30.29 -23.02 5.51
CA ASP A 408 31.18 -21.86 5.74
C ASP A 408 30.77 -20.95 6.92
N LEU A 409 29.93 -21.43 7.84
CA LEU A 409 29.49 -20.69 9.03
C LEU A 409 29.85 -21.39 10.36
N ARG A 410 31.03 -22.02 10.43
CA ARG A 410 31.60 -22.52 11.70
C ARG A 410 32.66 -21.60 12.27
#